data_AF-A0A947HL20-F1
#
_entry.id   AF-A0A947HL20-F1
#
_cell.length_a   1.000
_cell.length_b   1.000
_cell.length_c   1.000
_cell.angle_alpha   90.00
_cell.angle_beta   90.00
_cell.angle_gamma   90.00
#
_symmetry.space_group_name_H-M   'P 1'
#
loop_
_entity.id
_entity.type
_entity.pdbx_description
1 polymer ?
#
loop_
_entity_poly.entity_id
_entity_poly.type
_entity_poly.pdbx_seq_one_letter_code
_entity_poly.pdbx_strand_id
1 'polypeptide(L)'
;MEPHPVLCFDEATSEYVLGARGQCPAGATFVDIPSGEVKDVMSAELRFYLPWSLGLVAFFDAGQVWGTPDDVDLGELEYTVGPGLRYFSIIGPIRADLGILVSDPDDVTLSFHLSLGQAF
;
A
#
# COMPACT_ATOMS: atom_id res chain seq x y z
N MET A 1 -17.09 -22.38 -16.19
CA MET A 1 -16.19 -21.41 -15.56
C MET A 1 -16.19 -21.77 -14.09
N GLU A 2 -15.14 -22.44 -13.61
CA GLU A 2 -15.07 -22.80 -12.19
C GLU A 2 -14.84 -21.52 -11.37
N PRO A 3 -15.48 -21.37 -10.20
CA PRO A 3 -15.26 -20.20 -9.37
C PRO A 3 -13.79 -20.16 -8.93
N HIS A 4 -13.13 -19.03 -9.17
CA HIS A 4 -11.76 -18.83 -8.69
C HIS A 4 -11.75 -18.88 -7.16
N PRO A 5 -10.82 -19.64 -6.54
CA PRO A 5 -10.71 -19.69 -5.10
C PRO A 5 -10.34 -18.29 -4.58
N VAL A 6 -10.99 -17.86 -3.51
CA VAL A 6 -10.72 -16.57 -2.85
C VAL A 6 -10.15 -16.80 -1.47
N LEU A 7 -9.39 -15.82 -0.96
CA LEU A 7 -8.89 -15.84 0.40
C LEU A 7 -9.98 -15.32 1.35
N CYS A 8 -10.29 -16.09 2.39
CA CYS A 8 -11.14 -15.66 3.49
C CYS A 8 -10.32 -15.69 4.79
N PHE A 9 -10.55 -14.74 5.69
CA PHE A 9 -9.88 -14.69 6.99
C PHE A 9 -10.85 -15.13 8.09
N ASP A 10 -10.46 -16.12 8.88
CA ASP A 10 -11.20 -16.56 10.06
C ASP A 10 -10.58 -15.93 11.32
N GLU A 11 -11.29 -14.98 11.92
CA GLU A 11 -10.90 -14.29 13.15
C GLU A 11 -10.76 -15.26 14.34
N ALA A 12 -11.55 -16.33 14.40
CA ALA A 12 -11.55 -17.25 15.53
C ALA A 12 -10.29 -18.12 15.58
N THR A 13 -9.73 -18.43 14.41
CA THR A 13 -8.53 -19.27 14.27
C THR A 13 -7.29 -18.46 13.86
N SER A 14 -7.45 -17.20 13.49
CA SER A 14 -6.39 -16.34 12.91
C SER A 14 -5.71 -16.99 11.70
N GLU A 15 -6.50 -17.69 10.87
CA GLU A 15 -6.03 -18.44 9.71
C GLU A 15 -6.70 -17.95 8.41
N TYR A 16 -5.98 -18.07 7.30
CA TYR A 16 -6.52 -17.84 5.97
C TYR A 16 -7.04 -19.16 5.40
N VAL A 17 -8.31 -19.18 5.01
CA VAL A 17 -8.97 -20.34 4.42
C VAL A 17 -9.42 -20.00 2.99
N LEU A 18 -9.36 -20.99 2.11
CA LEU A 18 -9.87 -20.82 0.74
C LEU A 18 -11.40 -20.92 0.74
N GLY A 19 -12.06 -19.96 0.10
CA GLY A 19 -13.51 -19.95 -0.11
C GLY A 19 -13.86 -19.68 -1.58
N ALA A 20 -15.13 -19.37 -1.81
CA ALA A 20 -15.60 -18.81 -3.09
C ALA A 20 -16.13 -17.38 -2.87
N ARG A 21 -16.08 -16.54 -3.90
CA ARG A 21 -16.56 -15.15 -3.84
C ARG A 21 -18.04 -15.13 -3.40
N GLY A 22 -18.35 -14.46 -2.30
CA GLY A 22 -19.70 -14.45 -1.69
C GLY A 22 -20.06 -15.68 -0.84
N GLN A 23 -19.15 -16.66 -0.71
CA GLN A 23 -19.35 -17.90 0.03
C GLN A 23 -18.08 -18.26 0.81
N CYS A 24 -17.71 -17.42 1.77
CA CYS A 24 -16.69 -17.78 2.75
C CYS A 24 -17.25 -18.80 3.77
N PRO A 25 -16.41 -19.68 4.34
CA PRO A 25 -16.79 -20.54 5.46
C PRO A 25 -17.42 -19.75 6.61
N ALA A 26 -18.32 -20.38 7.37
CA ALA A 26 -18.98 -19.72 8.49
C ALA A 26 -17.96 -19.20 9.51
N GLY A 27 -18.00 -17.90 9.79
CA GLY A 27 -17.02 -17.23 10.67
C GLY A 27 -15.83 -16.61 9.94
N ALA A 28 -15.63 -16.91 8.66
CA ALA A 28 -14.61 -16.30 7.83
C ALA A 28 -15.18 -15.16 6.96
N THR A 29 -14.44 -14.06 6.85
CA THR A 29 -14.80 -12.91 6.00
C THR A 29 -13.97 -12.91 4.74
N PHE A 30 -14.54 -12.43 3.63
CA PHE A 30 -13.80 -12.27 2.38
C PHE A 30 -12.71 -11.23 2.58
N VAL A 31 -11.46 -11.61 2.30
CA VAL A 31 -10.35 -10.67 2.27
C VAL A 31 -10.29 -10.14 0.86
N ASP A 32 -10.67 -8.88 0.69
CA ASP A 32 -10.46 -8.19 -0.57
C ASP A 32 -8.97 -7.87 -0.69
N ILE A 33 -8.23 -8.78 -1.32
CA ILE A 33 -6.86 -8.52 -1.75
C ILE A 33 -6.99 -7.91 -3.14
N PRO A 34 -6.56 -6.65 -3.34
CA PRO A 34 -6.52 -6.05 -4.66
C PRO A 34 -5.74 -6.99 -5.59
N SER A 35 -6.46 -7.66 -6.47
CA SER A 35 -5.94 -8.65 -7.39
C SER A 35 -6.46 -8.32 -8.76
N GLY A 36 -5.57 -8.32 -9.74
CA GLY A 36 -5.87 -7.79 -11.05
C GLY A 36 -4.77 -8.07 -12.05
N GLU A 37 -5.15 -8.04 -13.32
CA GLU A 37 -4.25 -8.24 -14.45
C GLU A 37 -3.46 -6.98 -14.78
N VAL A 38 -3.95 -5.81 -14.37
CA VAL A 38 -3.35 -4.51 -14.65
C VAL A 38 -3.04 -3.79 -13.34
N LYS A 39 -1.84 -3.21 -13.26
CA LYS A 39 -1.40 -2.40 -12.12
C LYS A 39 -0.65 -1.18 -12.62
N ASP A 40 -0.97 -0.03 -12.06
CA ASP A 40 -0.16 1.19 -12.20
C ASP A 40 0.34 1.66 -10.84
N VAL A 41 1.59 2.13 -10.80
CA VAL A 41 2.23 2.69 -9.61
C VAL A 41 3.14 3.82 -10.03
N MET A 42 2.92 5.00 -9.43
CA MET A 42 3.70 6.21 -9.65
C MET A 42 4.22 6.73 -8.32
N SER A 43 5.43 7.30 -8.34
CA SER A 43 6.01 7.94 -7.16
C SER A 43 6.85 9.14 -7.57
N ALA A 44 6.73 10.23 -6.82
CA ALA A 44 7.51 11.44 -6.95
C ALA A 44 8.04 11.86 -5.58
N GLU A 45 9.34 12.10 -5.48
CA GLU A 45 9.98 12.52 -4.23
C GLU A 45 10.82 13.80 -4.41
N LEU A 46 10.60 14.76 -3.54
CA LEU A 46 11.48 15.91 -3.32
C LEU A 46 12.39 15.61 -2.14
N ARG A 47 13.72 15.69 -2.35
CA ARG A 47 14.73 15.29 -1.38
C ARG A 47 15.66 16.46 -1.05
N PHE A 48 15.80 16.77 0.22
CA PHE A 48 16.69 17.81 0.72
C PHE A 48 17.77 17.20 1.60
N TYR A 49 19.04 17.48 1.29
CA TYR A 49 20.17 17.06 2.11
C TYR A 49 20.50 18.17 3.10
N LEU A 50 20.55 17.80 4.38
CA LEU A 50 20.90 18.69 5.48
C LEU A 50 22.28 18.31 6.03
N PRO A 51 22.91 19.20 6.82
CA PRO A 51 24.08 18.83 7.62
C PRO A 51 23.75 17.72 8.63
N TRP A 52 24.79 17.19 9.30
CA TRP A 52 24.66 16.14 10.31
C TRP A 52 24.06 14.82 9.79
N SER A 53 24.32 14.50 8.53
CA SER A 53 23.84 13.25 7.91
C SER A 53 22.31 13.11 7.95
N LEU A 54 21.59 14.23 7.94
CA LEU A 54 20.12 14.25 7.93
C LEU A 54 19.61 14.59 6.52
N GLY A 55 18.44 14.10 6.17
CA GLY A 55 17.72 14.44 4.96
C GLY A 55 16.23 14.56 5.22
N LEU A 56 15.58 15.45 4.46
CA LEU A 56 14.13 15.62 4.45
C LEU A 56 13.57 15.16 3.11
N VAL A 57 12.31 14.74 3.15
CA VAL A 57 11.58 14.23 2.01
C VAL A 57 10.18 14.81 2.05
N ALA A 58 9.67 15.20 0.89
CA ALA A 58 8.25 15.25 0.63
C ALA A 58 7.98 14.28 -0.53
N PHE A 59 6.97 13.42 -0.39
CA PHE A 59 6.63 12.44 -1.40
C PHE A 59 5.15 12.52 -1.79
N PHE A 60 4.89 12.09 -3.01
CA PHE A 60 3.59 11.83 -3.59
C PHE A 60 3.65 10.47 -4.26
N ASP A 61 2.78 9.56 -3.86
CA ASP A 61 2.61 8.24 -4.44
C ASP A 61 1.19 8.12 -5.01
N ALA A 62 1.06 7.38 -6.10
CA ALA A 62 -0.22 7.01 -6.69
C ALA A 62 -0.21 5.55 -7.11
N GLY A 63 -1.34 4.85 -7.00
CA GLY A 63 -1.43 3.49 -7.53
C GLY A 63 -2.83 2.91 -7.51
N GLN A 64 -3.03 1.89 -8.36
CA GLN A 64 -4.25 1.10 -8.40
C GLN A 64 -3.98 -0.26 -9.08
N VAL A 65 -4.81 -1.25 -8.76
CA VAL A 65 -4.85 -2.58 -9.38
C VAL A 65 -6.25 -2.79 -9.95
N TRP A 66 -6.34 -3.00 -11.27
CA TRP A 66 -7.61 -3.29 -11.96
C TRP A 66 -7.71 -4.76 -12.36
N GLY A 67 -8.95 -5.28 -12.30
CA GLY A 67 -9.26 -6.67 -12.60
C GLY A 67 -8.82 -7.10 -14.00
N THR A 68 -9.31 -6.39 -15.02
CA THR A 68 -8.98 -6.64 -16.44
C THR A 68 -8.59 -5.34 -17.16
N PRO A 69 -7.98 -5.40 -18.35
CA PRO A 69 -7.63 -4.20 -19.11
C PRO A 69 -8.82 -3.31 -19.51
N ASP A 70 -10.01 -3.89 -19.66
CA ASP A 70 -11.22 -3.14 -20.01
C ASP A 70 -11.80 -2.37 -18.79
N ASP A 71 -11.37 -2.70 -17.57
CA ASP A 71 -11.82 -2.07 -16.31
C ASP A 71 -10.95 -0.86 -15.91
N VAL A 72 -9.94 -0.50 -16.70
CA VAL A 72 -8.99 0.56 -16.33
C VAL A 72 -9.70 1.91 -16.29
N ASP A 73 -9.84 2.46 -15.09
CA ASP A 73 -10.30 3.82 -14.83
C ASP A 73 -9.28 4.59 -13.97
N LEU A 74 -8.66 5.62 -14.55
CA LEU A 74 -7.71 6.49 -13.85
C LEU A 74 -8.37 7.33 -12.75
N GLY A 75 -9.70 7.44 -12.73
CA GLY A 75 -10.46 8.06 -11.65
C GLY A 75 -10.40 7.28 -10.34
N GLU A 76 -10.08 5.98 -10.39
CA GLU A 76 -9.96 5.11 -9.21
C GLU A 76 -8.56 5.11 -8.60
N LEU A 77 -7.61 5.91 -9.11
CA LEU A 77 -6.27 6.00 -8.56
C LEU A 77 -6.28 6.47 -7.10
N GLU A 78 -5.63 5.70 -6.23
CA GLU A 78 -5.39 6.11 -4.86
C GLU A 78 -4.14 6.97 -4.77
N TYR A 79 -4.18 8.03 -3.96
CA TYR A 79 -3.10 8.99 -3.83
C TYR A 79 -2.66 9.10 -2.38
N THR A 80 -1.36 9.05 -2.14
CA THR A 80 -0.77 9.26 -0.82
C THR A 80 0.25 10.38 -0.89
N VAL A 81 0.23 11.26 0.11
CA VAL A 81 1.26 12.30 0.28
C VAL A 81 1.86 12.25 1.67
N GLY A 82 3.10 12.68 1.81
CA GLY A 82 3.72 12.64 3.13
C GLY A 82 5.08 13.30 3.26
N PRO A 83 5.45 13.72 4.48
CA PRO A 83 6.83 14.03 4.82
C PRO A 83 7.62 12.78 5.19
N GLY A 84 8.92 12.84 4.96
CA GLY A 84 9.88 11.81 5.36
C GLY A 84 11.15 12.40 5.96
N LEU A 85 11.75 11.63 6.87
CA LEU A 85 13.03 11.89 7.51
C LEU A 85 14.02 10.81 7.14
N ARG A 86 15.26 11.21 6.84
CA ARG A 86 16.34 10.28 6.49
C ARG A 86 17.58 10.55 7.33
N TYR A 87 18.14 9.52 7.95
CA TYR A 87 19.41 9.61 8.67
C TYR A 87 20.44 8.66 8.05
N PHE A 88 21.55 9.22 7.56
CA PHE A 88 22.62 8.47 6.92
C PHE A 88 23.60 7.95 7.99
N SER A 89 23.33 6.74 8.48
CA SER A 89 24.16 6.07 9.48
C SER A 89 25.29 5.24 8.84
N ILE A 90 26.22 4.73 9.66
CA ILE A 90 27.32 3.84 9.22
C ILE A 90 26.77 2.53 8.61
N ILE A 91 25.62 2.05 9.07
CA ILE A 91 24.98 0.81 8.60
C ILE A 91 23.99 1.03 7.46
N GLY A 92 23.88 2.27 6.96
CA GLY A 92 22.99 2.65 5.85
C GLY A 92 21.94 3.70 6.23
N PRO A 93 21.11 4.12 5.26
CA PRO A 93 20.04 5.09 5.51
C PRO A 93 18.95 4.52 6.41
N ILE A 94 18.53 5.29 7.40
CA ILE A 94 17.31 5.05 8.18
C ILE A 94 16.26 6.00 7.63
N ARG A 95 15.06 5.51 7.29
CA ARG A 95 13.96 6.33 6.75
C ARG A 95 12.75 6.20 7.66
N ALA A 96 12.15 7.33 8.01
CA ALA A 96 10.90 7.40 8.73
C ALA A 96 9.94 8.28 7.93
N ASP A 97 8.88 7.70 7.40
CA ASP A 97 7.96 8.34 6.48
C ASP A 97 6.53 8.29 7.06
N LEU A 98 5.80 9.40 6.94
CA LEU A 98 4.40 9.52 7.35
C LEU A 98 3.55 9.74 6.11
N GLY A 99 2.81 8.73 5.68
CA GLY A 99 1.90 8.80 4.53
C GLY A 99 0.48 9.11 4.96
N ILE A 100 -0.20 9.94 4.19
CA ILE A 100 -1.62 10.26 4.35
C ILE A 100 -2.30 9.94 3.02
N LEU A 101 -3.27 9.02 3.04
CA LEU A 101 -4.16 8.77 1.92
C LEU A 101 -5.06 9.99 1.72
N VAL A 102 -5.11 10.51 0.49
CA VAL A 102 -5.82 11.76 0.14
C VAL A 102 -6.71 11.63 -1.10
N SER A 103 -6.88 10.41 -1.64
CA SER A 103 -7.77 10.14 -2.77
C SER A 103 -9.25 10.33 -2.43
N ASP A 104 -9.66 9.99 -1.22
CA ASP A 104 -11.04 10.13 -0.76
C ASP A 104 -11.10 11.03 0.49
N PRO A 105 -11.84 12.16 0.47
CA PRO A 105 -12.00 13.01 1.65
C PRO A 105 -12.75 12.34 2.82
N ASP A 106 -13.54 11.29 2.55
CA ASP A 106 -14.27 10.54 3.56
C ASP A 106 -13.45 9.35 4.11
N ASP A 107 -12.34 8.97 3.46
CA ASP A 107 -11.39 7.94 3.90
C ASP A 107 -9.95 8.48 3.98
N VAL A 108 -9.66 9.14 5.11
CA VAL A 108 -8.31 9.64 5.42
C VAL A 108 -7.60 8.65 6.34
N THR A 109 -6.67 7.90 5.76
CA THR A 109 -5.84 6.93 6.49
C THR A 109 -4.40 7.44 6.65
N LEU A 110 -3.88 7.38 7.89
CA LEU A 110 -2.49 7.70 8.23
C LEU A 110 -1.66 6.42 8.31
N SER A 111 -0.51 6.39 7.64
CA SER A 111 0.46 5.30 7.70
C SER A 111 1.82 5.79 8.18
N PHE A 112 2.47 5.01 9.04
CA PHE A 112 3.86 5.24 9.45
C PHE A 112 4.75 4.12 8.93
N HIS A 113 5.82 4.49 8.23
CA HIS A 113 6.78 3.56 7.67
C HIS A 113 8.18 3.83 8.24
N LEU A 114 8.84 2.78 8.70
CA LEU A 114 10.23 2.83 9.18
C LEU A 114 11.04 1.78 8.41
N SER A 115 12.12 2.21 7.77
CA SER A 115 13.04 1.31 7.07
C SER A 115 14.50 1.60 7.41
N LEU A 116 15.33 0.55 7.30
CA LEU A 116 16.76 0.61 7.56
C LEU A 116 17.52 -0.10 6.43
N GLY A 117 18.49 0.60 5.82
CA GLY A 117 19.30 0.08 4.73
C GLY A 117 18.72 0.38 3.35
N GLN A 118 18.82 -0.58 2.44
CA GLN A 118 18.21 -0.54 1.12
C GLN A 118 17.08 -1.58 1.09
N ALA A 119 15.84 -1.10 1.00
CA ALA A 119 14.73 -1.90 0.53
C ALA A 119 14.37 -1.35 -0.86
N PHE A 120 14.68 -2.14 -1.89
CA PHE A 120 14.01 -2.06 -3.18
C PHE A 120 13.40 -3.43 -3.46
#